data_AF-A0A536V4E7-F1
#
_entry.id   AF-A0A536V4E7-F1
#
_cell.length_a   1.000
_cell.length_b   1.000
_cell.length_c   1.000
_cell.angle_alpha   90.00
_cell.angle_beta   90.00
_cell.angle_gamma   90.00
#
_symmetry.space_group_name_H-M   'P 1'
#
loop_
_entity.id
_entity.type
_entity.pdbx_description
1 polymer ?
#
loop_
_entity_poly.entity_id
_entity_poly.type
_entity_poly.pdbx_seq_one_letter_code
_entity_poly.pdbx_strand_id
1 'polypeptide(L)' 'MQGTIELRRSGAAWTAVQLNAALCSGDTLRVHPRSRAALLLSNETTLRLDQGTTLTLAPPDPGKATTLEQTS' A
#
# COMPACT_ATOMS: atom_id res chain seq x y z
N MET A 1 -10.42 6.91 -3.48
CA MET A 1 -9.87 6.33 -4.72
C MET A 1 -10.46 7.08 -5.91
N GLN A 2 -9.69 7.34 -6.96
CA GLN A 2 -10.18 7.92 -8.21
C GLN A 2 -9.51 7.21 -9.40
N GLY A 3 -10.29 6.86 -10.43
CA GLY A 3 -9.77 6.21 -11.64
C GLY A 3 -9.51 4.71 -11.46
N THR A 4 -8.62 4.16 -12.27
CA THR A 4 -8.32 2.72 -12.33
C THR A 4 -7.08 2.41 -11.50
N ILE A 5 -7.25 1.51 -10.54
CA ILE A 5 -6.15 0.94 -9.78
C ILE A 5 -6.27 -0.57 -9.85
N GLU A 6 -5.13 -1.23 -10.07
CA GLU A 6 -5.05 -2.69 -10.07
C GLU A 6 -4.20 -3.18 -8.91
N LEU A 7 -4.57 -4.34 -8.39
CA LEU A 7 -3.87 -5.07 -7.36
C LEU A 7 -3.36 -6.38 -7.97
N ARG A 8 -2.12 -6.72 -7.65
CA ARG A 8 -1.55 -8.04 -7.87
C ARG A 8 -1.16 -8.62 -6.52
N ARG A 9 -1.81 -9.72 -6.15
CA ARG A 9 -1.38 -10.55 -5.02
C ARG A 9 -0.25 -11.48 -5.47
N SER A 10 0.59 -11.92 -4.54
CA SER A 10 1.79 -12.75 -4.82
C SER A 10 1.58 -13.76 -5.95
N GLY A 11 2.25 -13.53 -7.09
CA GLY A 11 2.18 -14.41 -8.27
C GLY A 11 0.87 -14.37 -9.09
N ALA A 12 -0.21 -13.80 -8.57
CA ALA A 12 -1.52 -13.73 -9.23
C ALA A 12 -1.52 -12.77 -10.44
N ALA A 13 -2.62 -12.77 -11.20
CA ALA A 13 -2.88 -11.77 -12.22
C ALA A 13 -3.26 -10.41 -11.60
N TRP A 14 -3.15 -9.34 -12.38
CA TRP A 14 -3.67 -8.03 -12.01
C TRP A 14 -5.20 -8.05 -12.00
N THR A 15 -5.80 -7.47 -10.97
CA THR A 15 -7.25 -7.33 -10.84
C THR A 15 -7.61 -5.91 -10.41
N ALA A 16 -8.74 -5.39 -10.90
CA ALA A 16 -9.22 -4.08 -10.46
C ALA A 16 -9.50 -4.08 -8.95
N VAL A 17 -8.99 -3.09 -8.25
CA VAL A 17 -9.20 -2.94 -6.80
C VAL A 17 -10.44 -2.07 -6.54
N GLN A 18 -11.17 -2.40 -5.48
CA GLN A 18 -12.29 -1.60 -4.99
C GLN A 18 -11.83 -0.65 -3.88
N LEU A 19 -12.59 0.43 -3.65
CA LEU A 19 -12.36 1.31 -2.51
C LEU A 19 -12.45 0.51 -1.20
N ASN A 20 -11.55 0.81 -0.26
CA ASN A 20 -11.44 0.13 1.04
C ASN A 20 -11.10 -1.37 0.96
N ALA A 21 -10.56 -1.85 -0.17
CA ALA A 21 -10.01 -3.20 -0.22
C ALA A 21 -8.89 -3.37 0.82
N ALA A 22 -8.96 -4.46 1.59
CA ALA A 22 -7.87 -4.86 2.47
C ALA A 22 -6.65 -5.26 1.63
N LEU A 23 -5.48 -4.79 2.07
CA LEU A 23 -4.19 -5.05 1.46
C LEU A 23 -3.31 -5.80 2.44
N CYS A 24 -2.51 -6.72 1.94
CA CYS A 24 -1.58 -7.53 2.74
C CYS A 24 -0.13 -7.24 2.33
N SER A 25 0.81 -7.59 3.21
CA SER A 25 2.23 -7.65 2.85
C SER A 25 2.42 -8.55 1.63
N GLY A 26 3.24 -8.10 0.68
CA GLY A 26 3.48 -8.75 -0.60
C GLY A 26 2.55 -8.29 -1.74
N ASP A 27 1.47 -7.58 -1.43
CA ASP A 27 0.59 -7.02 -2.44
C ASP A 27 1.29 -5.92 -3.24
N THR A 28 1.06 -5.91 -4.55
CA THR A 28 1.55 -4.83 -5.43
C THR A 28 0.37 -4.08 -6.05
N LEU A 29 0.34 -2.77 -5.88
CA LEU A 29 -0.63 -1.89 -6.50
C LEU A 29 -0.03 -1.17 -7.70
N ARG A 30 -0.85 -0.95 -8.72
CA ARG A 30 -0.54 -0.14 -9.89
C ARG A 30 -1.63 0.92 -10.07
N VAL A 31 -1.22 2.19 -10.04
CA VAL A 31 -2.08 3.34 -10.27
C VAL A 31 -1.91 3.80 -11.71
N HIS A 32 -2.98 3.67 -12.51
CA HIS A 32 -2.95 3.99 -13.93
C HIS A 32 -2.94 5.51 -14.19
N PRO A 33 -2.70 5.97 -15.44
CA PRO A 33 -2.84 7.38 -15.81
C PRO A 33 -4.19 7.96 -15.39
N ARG A 34 -4.21 9.25 -15.01
CA ARG A 34 -5.41 9.98 -14.54
C ARG A 34 -6.10 9.32 -13.32
N SER A 35 -5.37 8.53 -12.54
CA SER A 35 -5.87 7.80 -11.38
C SER A 35 -5.08 8.16 -10.13
N ARG A 36 -5.71 8.06 -8.95
CA ARG A 36 -5.12 8.40 -7.64
C ARG A 36 -5.66 7.47 -6.55
N ALA A 37 -4.78 7.09 -5.63
CA ALA A 37 -5.15 6.27 -4.47
C ALA A 37 -4.61 6.87 -3.17
N ALA A 38 -5.28 6.54 -2.06
CA ALA A 38 -4.78 6.80 -0.72
C ALA A 38 -4.84 5.46 0.02
N LEU A 39 -3.74 5.11 0.67
CA LEU A 39 -3.62 3.93 1.51
C LEU A 39 -3.56 4.40 2.96
N LEU A 40 -4.43 3.86 3.79
CA LEU A 40 -4.28 3.96 5.24
C LEU A 40 -3.44 2.76 5.69
N LEU A 41 -2.23 3.04 6.15
CA LEU A 41 -1.33 2.02 6.68
C LEU A 41 -1.65 1.73 8.15
N SER A 42 -1.21 0.57 8.65
CA SER A 42 -1.51 0.12 10.02
C SER A 42 -0.94 1.03 11.12
N ASN A 43 0.06 1.84 10.80
CA ASN A 43 0.64 2.85 11.69
C ASN A 43 -0.08 4.21 11.58
N GLU A 44 -1.34 4.20 11.12
CA GLU A 44 -2.19 5.40 10.96
C GLU A 44 -1.65 6.43 9.97
N THR A 45 -0.60 6.09 9.22
CA THR A 45 -0.06 6.95 8.17
C THR A 45 -0.90 6.82 6.90
N THR A 46 -1.25 7.96 6.32
CA THR A 46 -1.88 8.00 4.99
C THR A 46 -0.83 8.18 3.91
N LEU A 47 -0.64 7.18 3.06
CA LEU A 47 0.21 7.27 1.87
C LEU A 47 -0.64 7.56 0.63
N ARG A 48 -0.39 8.71 -0.02
CA ARG A 48 -1.08 9.06 -1.26
C ARG A 48 -0.23 8.68 -2.47
N LEU A 49 -0.84 7.93 -3.38
CA LEU A 49 -0.22 7.49 -4.63
C LEU A 49 -0.82 8.29 -5.79
N ASP A 50 0.06 8.89 -6.60
CA ASP A 50 -0.34 9.56 -7.84
C ASP A 50 -0.25 8.61 -9.04
N GLN A 51 -0.69 9.07 -10.19
CA GLN A 51 -0.73 8.29 -11.43
C GLN A 51 0.67 7.81 -11.85
N GLY A 52 0.73 6.65 -12.51
CA GLY A 52 2.00 6.05 -12.94
C GLY A 52 2.80 5.38 -11.82
N THR A 53 2.27 5.38 -10.59
CA THR A 53 2.92 4.72 -9.45
C THR A 53 2.69 3.21 -9.48
N THR A 54 3.74 2.42 -9.28
CA THR A 54 3.64 1.01 -8.89
C THR A 54 4.31 0.85 -7.52
N LEU A 55 3.59 0.28 -6.55
CA LEU A 55 4.03 0.13 -5.16
C LEU A 55 3.83 -1.32 -4.72
N THR A 56 4.88 -1.94 -4.18
CA THR A 56 4.76 -3.21 -3.44
C THR A 56 4.79 -2.93 -1.94
N LEU A 57 3.80 -3.47 -1.21
CA LEU A 57 3.76 -3.41 0.24
C LEU A 57 4.72 -4.45 0.80
N ALA A 58 5.90 -4.02 1.24
CA ALA A 58 6.82 -4.91 1.93
C ALA A 58 6.26 -5.31 3.32
N PRO A 59 6.59 -6.52 3.81
CA PRO A 59 6.36 -6.82 5.22
C PRO A 59 7.10 -5.80 6.11
N PRO A 60 6.56 -5.47 7.29
CA PRO A 60 7.25 -4.63 8.24
C PRO A 60 8.61 -5.25 8.59
N ASP A 61 9.65 -4.43 8.60
CA ASP A 61 11.00 -4.85 8.93
C ASP A 61 11.09 -5.13 10.45
N PRO A 62 11.30 -6.39 10.88
CA PRO A 62 11.41 -6.70 12.30
C PRO A 62 12.64 -6.05 12.96
N GLY A 63 13.64 -5.63 12.19
CA GLY A 63 14.82 -4.91 12.67
C GLY A 63 14.61 -3.42 12.90
N LYS A 64 13.43 -2.88 12.57
CA LYS A 64 13.02 -1.49 12.84
C LYS A 64 11.80 -1.42 13.76
N ALA A 65 11.78 -2.23 14.81
CA ALA A 65 10.96 -1.89 15.97
C ALA A 65 11.51 -0.58 16.54
N THR A 66 10.82 0.53 16.30
CA THR A 66 11.17 1.82 16.88
C THR A 66 10.89 1.75 18.38
N THR A 67 11.89 1.32 19.14
CA THR A 67 11.86 1.36 20.60
C THR A 67 11.92 2.82 21.05
N LEU A 68 10.85 3.31 21.67
CA LEU A 68 10.92 4.50 22.50
C LEU A 68 11.53 4.06 23.83
N GLU A 69 12.85 4.20 23.98
CA GLU A 69 13.48 4.07 25.29
C GLU A 69 13.08 5.27 26.15
N GLN A 70 12.05 5.08 26.96
CA GLN A 70 11.67 6.01 28.01
C GLN A 70 12.53 5.66 29.24
N THR A 71 13.68 6.30 29.39
CA THR A 71 14.51 6.18 30.59
C THR A 71 13.81 6.82 31.78
N SER A 72 13.77 6.08 32.89
CA SER A 72 13.18 6.45 34.19
C SER A 72 13.86 7.63 34.87
#